data_AF-A0A0G0K2Z2-F1
#
_entry.id   AF-A0A0G0K2Z2-F1
#
_cell.length_a   1.000
_cell.length_b   1.000
_cell.length_c   1.000
_cell.angle_alpha   90.00
_cell.angle_beta   90.00
_cell.angle_gamma   90.00
#
_symmetry.space_group_name_H-M   'P 1'
#
loop_
_entity.id
_entity.type
_entity.pdbx_description
1 polymer ?
#
loop_
_entity_poly.entity_id
_entity_poly.type
_entity_poly.pdbx_seq_one_letter_code
_entity_poly.pdbx_strand_id
1 'polypeptide(L)'
;MDSENSNKLFGYLLLVVGLLVIVFCAFKVYRVFTGQEMPFNLFTLSSVSVDLGKVVGQPTSADLKQELFGADLINKPLNYGFYLMLMGFIASVGFKIASLGVQLARTIKVNVKEKIV
;
A
#
# COMPACT_ATOMS: atom_id res chain seq x y z
N MET A 1 -29.20 21.23 20.50
CA MET A 1 -28.55 19.96 20.14
C MET A 1 -27.29 19.86 20.96
N ASP A 2 -27.31 18.97 21.95
CA ASP A 2 -26.28 18.83 22.97
C ASP A 2 -24.94 18.42 22.33
N SER A 3 -23.87 19.16 22.62
CA SER A 3 -22.54 19.00 22.02
C SER A 3 -21.98 17.57 22.17
N GLU A 4 -22.42 16.85 23.21
CA GLU A 4 -22.04 15.46 23.46
C GLU A 4 -22.51 14.49 22.36
N ASN A 5 -23.71 14.67 21.82
CA ASN A 5 -24.24 13.81 20.76
C ASN A 5 -23.57 14.08 19.41
N SER A 6 -23.20 15.33 19.15
CA SER A 6 -22.47 15.73 17.95
C SER A 6 -21.08 15.08 17.88
N ASN A 7 -20.32 15.08 18.99
CA ASN A 7 -18.98 14.50 19.03
C ASN A 7 -18.99 12.98 18.81
N LYS A 8 -19.99 12.28 19.37
CA LYS A 8 -20.18 10.85 19.16
C LYS A 8 -20.54 10.54 17.69
N LEU A 9 -21.42 11.34 17.09
CA LEU A 9 -21.80 11.20 15.68
C LEU A 9 -20.59 11.38 14.75
N PHE A 10 -19.79 12.43 14.97
CA PHE A 10 -18.56 12.65 14.20
C PHE A 10 -17.55 11.51 14.39
N GLY A 11 -17.39 11.00 15.62
CA GLY A 11 -16.53 9.85 15.90
C GLY A 11 -16.93 8.60 15.11
N TYR A 12 -18.22 8.27 15.07
CA TYR A 12 -18.72 7.15 14.27
C TYR A 12 -18.57 7.38 12.76
N LEU A 13 -18.80 8.60 12.27
CA LEU A 13 -18.56 8.94 10.87
C LEU A 13 -17.10 8.70 10.46
N LEU A 14 -16.15 9.20 11.25
CA LEU A 14 -14.72 8.99 10.99
C LEU A 14 -14.35 7.51 11.03
N LEU A 15 -14.91 6.74 11.99
CA LEU A 15 -14.69 5.30 12.08
C LEU A 15 -15.14 4.60 10.80
N VAL A 16 -16.38 4.83 10.37
CA VAL A 16 -16.96 4.19 9.18
C VAL A 16 -16.16 4.56 7.93
N VAL A 17 -15.81 5.83 7.76
CA VAL A 17 -15.01 6.29 6.61
C VAL A 17 -13.64 5.61 6.60
N GLY A 18 -12.93 5.60 7.73
CA GLY A 18 -11.62 4.95 7.82
C GLY A 18 -11.71 3.44 7.55
N LEU A 19 -12.74 2.78 8.05
CA LEU A 19 -12.99 1.35 7.80
C LEU A 19 -13.27 1.07 6.31
N LEU A 20 -14.10 1.89 5.65
CA LEU A 20 -14.38 1.75 4.23
C LEU A 20 -13.12 1.90 3.39
N VAL A 21 -12.23 2.84 3.72
CA VAL A 21 -10.94 3.00 3.03
C VAL A 21 -10.09 1.74 3.16
N ILE A 22 -9.98 1.16 4.37
CA ILE A 22 -9.20 -0.06 4.59
C ILE A 22 -9.77 -1.24 3.78
N VAL A 23 -11.09 -1.44 3.82
CA VAL A 23 -11.75 -2.52 3.06
C VAL A 23 -11.57 -2.32 1.56
N PHE A 24 -11.69 -1.07 1.07
CA PHE A 24 -11.47 -0.75 -0.34
C PHE A 24 -10.04 -1.05 -0.79
N CYS A 25 -9.03 -0.68 0.01
CA CYS A 25 -7.64 -1.04 -0.26
C CYS A 25 -7.43 -2.56 -0.30
N ALA A 26 -7.97 -3.28 0.67
CA ALA A 26 -7.88 -4.74 0.71
C ALA A 26 -8.50 -5.39 -0.54
N PHE A 27 -9.66 -4.89 -0.96
CA PHE A 27 -10.32 -5.36 -2.19
C PHE A 27 -9.47 -5.09 -3.45
N LYS A 28 -8.91 -3.88 -3.57
CA LYS A 28 -8.03 -3.53 -4.70
C LYS A 28 -6.77 -4.37 -4.76
N VAL A 29 -6.11 -4.57 -3.62
CA VAL A 29 -4.94 -5.45 -3.52
C VAL A 29 -5.30 -6.88 -3.93
N TYR A 30 -6.42 -7.41 -3.45
CA TYR A 30 -6.89 -8.74 -3.85
C TYR A 30 -7.09 -8.85 -5.37
N ARG A 31 -7.73 -7.86 -6.00
CA ARG A 31 -7.94 -7.86 -7.47
C ARG A 31 -6.63 -7.85 -8.26
N VAL A 32 -5.65 -7.08 -7.80
CA VAL A 32 -4.32 -7.03 -8.42
C VAL A 32 -3.58 -8.37 -8.30
N PHE A 33 -3.70 -9.06 -7.16
CA PHE A 33 -3.15 -10.41 -7.01
C PHE A 33 -3.85 -11.45 -7.88
N THR A 34 -5.17 -11.35 -8.07
CA THR A 34 -5.91 -12.24 -8.99
C THR A 34 -5.69 -11.90 -10.48
N GLY A 35 -4.86 -10.90 -10.79
CA GLY A 35 -4.55 -10.49 -12.17
C GLY A 35 -5.70 -9.78 -12.89
N GLN A 36 -6.76 -9.38 -12.17
CA GLN A 36 -7.90 -8.68 -12.77
C GLN A 36 -7.62 -7.19 -13.04
N GLU A 37 -6.66 -6.61 -12.32
CA GLU A 37 -6.20 -5.23 -12.51
C GLU A 37 -4.67 -5.23 -12.55
N MET A 38 -4.07 -4.56 -13.54
CA MET A 38 -2.61 -4.47 -13.64
C MET A 38 -2.09 -3.42 -12.64
N PRO A 39 -0.99 -3.68 -11.91
CA PRO A 39 -0.38 -2.68 -11.04
C PRO A 39 0.16 -1.50 -11.86
N PHE A 40 0.33 -0.34 -11.24
CA PHE A 40 0.97 0.79 -11.88
C PHE A 40 2.39 0.43 -12.32
N ASN A 41 2.69 0.60 -13.61
CA ASN A 41 4.04 0.39 -14.15
C ASN A 41 4.89 1.62 -13.87
N LEU A 42 5.48 1.69 -12.68
CA LEU A 42 6.38 2.77 -12.26
C LEU A 42 7.84 2.45 -12.60
N PHE A 43 8.18 1.18 -12.74
CA PHE A 43 9.52 0.70 -13.09
C PHE A 43 9.50 0.02 -14.45
N THR A 44 10.27 0.59 -15.36
CA THR A 44 10.59 0.05 -16.69
C THR A 44 12.11 0.00 -16.85
N LEU A 45 12.78 -0.77 -15.99
CA LEU A 45 14.21 -0.97 -16.11
C LEU A 45 14.50 -1.69 -17.43
N SER A 46 15.45 -1.16 -18.20
CA SER A 46 15.94 -1.80 -19.42
C SER A 46 16.74 -3.06 -19.06
N SER A 47 16.66 -4.11 -19.88
CA SER A 47 17.34 -5.37 -19.61
C SER A 47 18.85 -5.18 -19.56
N VAL A 48 19.48 -5.84 -18.59
CA VAL A 48 20.95 -5.88 -18.50
C VAL A 48 21.42 -6.97 -19.46
N SER A 49 21.74 -6.57 -20.69
CA SER A 49 22.37 -7.44 -21.68
C SER A 49 23.87 -7.47 -21.46
N VAL A 50 24.45 -8.64 -21.24
CA VAL A 50 25.90 -8.83 -21.29
C VAL A 50 26.25 -9.36 -22.67
N ASP A 51 27.05 -8.60 -23.41
CA ASP A 51 27.60 -9.00 -24.70
C ASP A 51 28.66 -10.09 -24.50
N LEU A 52 28.25 -11.36 -24.51
CA LEU A 52 29.19 -12.50 -24.46
C LEU A 52 30.10 -12.57 -25.70
N GLY A 53 29.76 -11.87 -26.78
CA GLY A 53 30.58 -11.78 -28.00
C GLY A 53 31.98 -11.18 -27.76
N LYS A 54 32.16 -10.38 -26.70
CA LYS A 54 33.47 -9.81 -26.32
C LYS A 54 34.32 -10.75 -25.45
N VAL A 55 33.73 -11.81 -24.90
CA VAL A 55 34.39 -12.75 -23.98
C VAL A 55 34.88 -14.01 -24.70
N VAL A 56 34.23 -14.42 -25.80
CA VAL A 56 34.52 -15.69 -26.51
C VAL A 56 35.38 -15.54 -27.77
N GLY A 57 35.66 -14.32 -28.25
CA GLY A 57 36.62 -14.11 -29.34
C GLY A 57 36.24 -14.78 -30.67
N GLN A 58 34.95 -15.03 -30.92
CA GLN A 58 34.46 -15.63 -32.17
C GLN A 58 33.92 -14.56 -33.14
N PRO A 59 34.30 -14.59 -34.43
CA PRO A 59 33.82 -13.66 -35.42
C PRO A 59 32.62 -14.27 -36.14
N THR A 60 31.43 -14.17 -35.57
CA THR A 60 30.23 -14.44 -36.37
C THR A 60 29.00 -13.80 -35.75
N SER A 61 28.28 -13.11 -36.63
CA SER A 61 26.96 -12.50 -36.57
C SER A 61 25.89 -13.36 -35.86
N ALA A 62 26.01 -13.55 -34.56
CA ALA A 62 24.95 -14.05 -33.72
C ALA A 62 24.69 -12.97 -32.69
N ASP A 63 23.54 -12.31 -32.82
CA ASP A 63 22.99 -11.33 -31.88
C ASP A 63 22.60 -12.08 -30.59
N LEU A 64 23.61 -12.60 -29.89
CA LEU A 64 23.50 -13.28 -28.60
C LEU A 64 23.47 -12.20 -27.51
N LYS A 65 22.50 -11.29 -27.61
CA LYS A 65 22.01 -10.54 -26.46
C LYS A 65 21.27 -11.51 -25.57
N GLN A 66 22.03 -12.33 -24.85
CA GLN A 66 21.47 -13.16 -23.81
C GLN A 66 21.14 -12.24 -22.63
N GLU A 67 19.85 -11.93 -22.48
CA GLU A 67 19.34 -11.21 -21.32
C GLU A 67 19.64 -12.06 -20.07
N LEU A 68 20.68 -11.70 -19.31
CA LEU A 68 21.03 -12.41 -18.07
C LEU A 68 19.89 -12.35 -17.05
N PHE A 69 19.14 -11.26 -17.10
CA PHE A 69 17.86 -11.11 -16.41
C PHE A 69 16.91 -10.36 -17.35
N GLY A 70 15.85 -11.04 -17.80
CA GLY A 70 14.81 -10.40 -18.59
C GLY A 70 14.22 -9.23 -17.82
N ALA A 71 14.10 -8.07 -18.46
CA ALA A 71 13.56 -6.85 -17.85
C ALA A 71 12.21 -7.10 -17.18
N ASP A 72 11.39 -8.00 -17.74
CA ASP A 72 10.12 -8.45 -17.19
C ASP A 72 10.22 -9.12 -15.82
N LEU A 73 11.28 -9.90 -15.56
CA LEU A 73 11.46 -10.62 -14.29
C LEU A 73 11.81 -9.67 -13.15
N ILE A 74 12.39 -8.51 -13.47
CA ILE A 74 12.73 -7.49 -12.48
C ILE A 74 11.56 -6.50 -12.34
N ASN A 75 11.03 -5.99 -13.45
CA ASN A 75 10.04 -4.92 -13.43
C ASN A 75 8.70 -5.36 -12.83
N LYS A 76 8.22 -6.57 -13.14
CA LYS A 76 6.93 -7.07 -12.63
C LYS A 76 6.91 -7.13 -11.09
N PRO A 77 7.77 -7.91 -10.41
CA PRO A 77 7.73 -7.99 -8.94
C PRO A 77 8.03 -6.64 -8.29
N LEU A 78 8.85 -5.78 -8.90
CA LEU A 78 9.12 -4.44 -8.39
C LEU A 78 7.87 -3.54 -8.44
N ASN A 79 7.13 -3.55 -9.55
CA ASN A 79 5.86 -2.84 -9.70
C ASN A 79 4.78 -3.37 -8.74
N TYR A 80 4.67 -4.70 -8.57
CA TYR A 80 3.78 -5.30 -7.58
C TYR A 80 4.17 -4.89 -6.15
N GLY A 81 5.46 -4.95 -5.81
CA GLY A 81 5.96 -4.55 -4.50
C GLY A 81 5.66 -3.09 -4.17
N PHE A 82 5.91 -2.19 -5.12
CA PHE A 82 5.57 -0.77 -4.95
C PHE A 82 4.07 -0.53 -4.84
N TYR A 83 3.25 -1.23 -5.63
CA TYR A 83 1.80 -1.15 -5.52
C TYR A 83 1.31 -1.55 -4.11
N LEU A 84 1.84 -2.64 -3.56
CA LEU A 84 1.52 -3.09 -2.21
C LEU A 84 1.99 -2.11 -1.14
N MET A 85 3.18 -1.55 -1.30
CA MET A 85 3.70 -0.50 -0.40
C MET A 85 2.79 0.73 -0.40
N LEU A 86 2.38 1.20 -1.58
CA LEU A 86 1.52 2.38 -1.73
C LEU A 86 0.11 2.13 -1.19
N MET A 87 -0.50 0.98 -1.49
CA MET A 87 -1.78 0.59 -0.90
C MET A 87 -1.69 0.39 0.62
N GLY A 88 -0.57 -0.14 1.13
CA GLY A 88 -0.30 -0.26 2.56
C GLY A 88 -0.19 1.10 3.25
N PHE A 89 0.41 2.08 2.60
CA PHE A 89 0.43 3.47 3.08
C PHE A 89 -0.99 4.05 3.15
N ILE A 90 -1.80 3.88 2.09
CA ILE A 90 -3.19 4.36 2.07
C ILE A 90 -4.03 3.67 3.16
N ALA A 91 -3.87 2.35 3.35
CA ALA A 91 -4.52 1.62 4.43
C ALA A 91 -4.11 2.17 5.82
N SER A 92 -2.86 2.57 5.98
CA SER A 92 -2.36 3.20 7.22
C SER A 92 -3.02 4.56 7.49
N VAL A 93 -3.29 5.34 6.45
CA VAL A 93 -4.08 6.59 6.57
C VAL A 93 -5.51 6.28 6.99
N GLY A 94 -6.15 5.28 6.36
CA GLY A 94 -7.48 4.80 6.77
C GLY A 94 -7.54 4.37 8.23
N PHE A 95 -6.52 3.66 8.71
CA PHE A 95 -6.38 3.28 10.12
C PHE A 95 -6.25 4.49 11.05
N LYS A 96 -5.44 5.49 10.68
CA LYS A 96 -5.32 6.73 11.48
C LYS A 96 -6.66 7.46 11.58
N ILE A 97 -7.41 7.55 10.48
CA ILE A 97 -8.75 8.16 10.46
C ILE A 97 -9.72 7.40 11.37
N ALA A 98 -9.74 6.06 11.26
CA ALA A 98 -10.59 5.23 12.11
C ALA A 98 -10.22 5.35 13.60
N SER A 99 -8.92 5.40 13.91
CA SER A 99 -8.42 5.59 15.29
C SER A 99 -8.89 6.92 15.90
N LEU A 100 -8.83 8.01 15.14
CA LEU A 100 -9.38 9.30 15.56
C LEU A 100 -10.90 9.20 15.82
N GLY A 101 -11.63 8.49 14.96
CA GLY A 101 -13.06 8.24 15.15
C GLY A 101 -13.36 7.51 16.46
N VAL A 102 -12.62 6.45 16.77
CA VAL A 102 -12.77 5.69 18.03
C VAL A 102 -12.43 6.55 19.27
N GLN A 103 -11.39 7.38 19.18
CA GLN A 103 -10.99 8.28 20.26
C GLN A 103 -12.05 9.35 20.54
N LEU A 104 -12.67 9.91 19.49
CA LEU A 104 -13.75 10.89 19.63
C LEU A 104 -15.06 10.27 20.14
N ALA A 105 -15.36 9.04 19.72
CA ALA A 105 -16.57 8.34 20.16
C ALA A 105 -16.51 7.93 21.64
N ARG A 106 -15.30 7.77 22.21
CA ARG A 106 -15.10 7.39 23.61
C ARG A 106 -15.20 8.61 24.53
N THR A 107 -16.29 8.72 25.27
CA THR A 107 -16.41 9.73 26.35
C THR A 107 -15.56 9.34 27.56
N ILE A 108 -14.61 10.19 27.95
CA ILE A 108 -13.80 9.98 29.16
C ILE A 108 -14.63 10.38 30.38
N LYS A 109 -15.17 9.39 31.11
CA LYS A 109 -15.77 9.62 32.43
C LYS A 109 -14.66 9.61 33.48
N VAL A 110 -14.26 10.79 33.95
CA VAL A 110 -13.26 10.92 35.02
C VAL A 110 -13.98 10.76 36.37
N ASN A 111 -13.70 9.66 37.08
CA ASN A 111 -14.09 9.51 38.48
C ASN A 111 -12.98 10.10 39.35
N VAL A 112 -13.19 11.30 39.89
CA VAL A 112 -12.27 11.89 40.85
C VAL A 112 -12.50 11.19 42.20
N LYS A 113 -11.51 10.43 42.68
CA LYS A 113 -11.50 9.98 44.08
C LYS A 113 -11.02 11.15 44.93
N GLU A 114 -11.94 11.74 45.68
CA GLU A 114 -11.64 12.78 46.64
C GLU A 114 -10.62 12.26 47.65
N LYS A 115 -9.46 12.93 47.73
CA LYS A 115 -8.37 12.55 48.63
C LYS A 115 -8.71 13.17 49.98
N ILE A 116 -9.19 12.35 50.92
CA ILE A 116 -9.42 12.77 52.31
C ILE A 116 -8.05 13.10 52.90
N VAL A 117 -7.83 14.38 53.23
CA VAL A 117 -6.63 14.90 53.92
C VAL A 117 -6.85 14.83 55.42
#